data_AF-A0A1G0RNI7-F1
#
_entry.id   AF-A0A1G0RNI7-F1
#
_cell.length_a   1.000
_cell.length_b   1.000
_cell.length_c   1.000
_cell.angle_alpha   90.00
_cell.angle_beta   90.00
_cell.angle_gamma   90.00
#
_symmetry.space_group_name_H-M   'P 1'
#
loop_
_entity.id
_entity.type
_entity.pdbx_description
1 polymer ?
#
loop_
_entity_poly.entity_id
_entity_poly.type
_entity_poly.pdbx_seq_one_letter_code
_entity_poly.pdbx_strand_id
1 'polypeptide(L)'
;MNKKYIFFLSFITILLPFLQENSYAISRNSNDLVILQHIDSTSLVDTKTSSGENQKYYDYQDSLYKKFLSLNVTSRTLFNFNLSLTEDAWNNILNNTSELPYQSALSSLNAVPSVAFIPTGVEMMNYQANLDAASYIPFVNKPNYGVRVPLRDIGVFLGLVEDTSPEIVYSLDGSNEVEIVIYSIQAKVIATLYKAIQRPGKFKITWNFRDDNGRLMPSGDYIAEVRIGNSKFIRKRIVIP
;
A
#
# COMPACT_ATOMS: atom_id res chain seq x y z
N MET A 1 10.44 -8.71 48.41
CA MET A 1 9.43 -8.97 47.36
C MET A 1 8.64 -7.67 47.15
N ASN A 2 8.23 -7.25 45.95
CA ASN A 2 8.70 -7.60 44.60
C ASN A 2 8.55 -6.37 43.64
N LYS A 3 8.76 -6.51 42.33
CA LYS A 3 9.16 -5.40 41.42
C LYS A 3 8.14 -5.07 40.30
N LYS A 4 8.11 -3.78 39.85
CA LYS A 4 7.46 -3.21 38.63
C LYS A 4 5.90 -3.15 38.68
N TYR A 5 5.15 -2.37 37.88
CA TYR A 5 5.36 -1.40 36.77
C TYR A 5 4.55 -0.09 37.08
N ILE A 6 4.63 1.09 36.45
CA ILE A 6 5.20 1.64 35.18
C ILE A 6 4.33 1.47 33.90
N PHE A 7 3.39 2.41 33.64
CA PHE A 7 3.07 3.08 32.34
C PHE A 7 1.87 4.05 32.49
N PHE A 8 1.46 4.74 31.39
CA PHE A 8 0.31 5.66 31.27
C PHE A 8 0.41 7.04 31.96
N LEU A 9 1.46 7.78 31.60
CA LEU A 9 1.33 9.21 31.26
C LEU A 9 1.53 9.36 29.73
N SER A 10 1.08 10.50 29.17
CA SER A 10 1.09 10.85 27.73
C SER A 10 0.11 10.04 26.84
N PHE A 11 -1.10 10.60 26.65
CA PHE A 11 -1.96 10.34 25.47
C PHE A 11 -3.06 11.42 25.24
N ILE A 12 -2.91 12.64 25.77
CA ILE A 12 -3.87 13.75 25.56
C ILE A 12 -3.13 14.96 24.95
N THR A 13 -2.53 14.71 23.79
CA THR A 13 -1.81 15.71 22.99
C THR A 13 -1.76 15.20 21.54
N ILE A 14 -2.85 15.39 20.78
CA ILE A 14 -3.02 15.43 19.30
C ILE A 14 -4.53 15.27 19.03
N LEU A 15 -5.31 16.37 19.02
CA LEU A 15 -6.52 16.55 18.17
C LEU A 15 -7.13 17.98 18.22
N LEU A 16 -6.33 19.02 18.03
CA LEU A 16 -6.79 20.38 17.67
C LEU A 16 -5.66 21.00 16.85
N PRO A 17 -5.90 21.34 15.57
CA PRO A 17 -6.56 22.61 15.28
C PRO A 17 -7.45 22.60 14.01
N PHE A 18 -8.77 22.70 14.16
CA PHE A 18 -9.68 23.26 13.14
C PHE A 18 -11.05 23.55 13.76
N LEU A 19 -11.25 24.79 14.22
CA LEU A 19 -12.55 25.40 14.54
C LEU A 19 -12.36 26.90 14.86
N GLN A 20 -11.96 27.69 13.86
CA GLN A 20 -12.22 29.13 13.90
C GLN A 20 -13.64 29.36 13.39
N GLU A 21 -14.57 29.70 14.30
CA GLU A 21 -15.42 30.90 14.19
C GLU A 21 -16.46 31.00 15.33
N ASN A 22 -16.54 32.19 15.94
CA ASN A 22 -17.76 32.81 16.50
C ASN A 22 -18.61 32.03 17.54
N SER A 23 -18.24 32.12 18.82
CA SER A 23 -19.12 31.78 19.96
C SER A 23 -19.61 33.03 20.71
N TYR A 24 -20.93 33.16 20.92
CA TYR A 24 -21.57 34.25 21.68
C TYR A 24 -21.90 33.83 23.13
N ALA A 25 -22.11 34.81 24.02
CA ALA A 25 -22.31 34.61 25.46
C ALA A 25 -23.79 34.55 25.91
N ILE A 26 -24.03 33.97 27.09
CA ILE A 26 -25.34 33.87 27.76
C ILE A 26 -25.29 34.58 29.14
N SER A 27 -26.46 35.03 29.63
CA SER A 27 -26.65 35.71 30.93
C SER A 27 -27.98 35.25 31.55
N ARG A 28 -28.29 35.43 32.84
CA ARG A 28 -27.73 36.32 33.89
C ARG A 28 -27.26 35.48 35.12
N ASN A 29 -27.31 35.83 36.41
CA ASN A 29 -27.94 36.92 37.16
C ASN A 29 -27.18 37.29 38.45
N SER A 30 -27.50 38.49 38.99
CA SER A 30 -27.35 38.94 40.39
C SER A 30 -26.37 38.18 41.33
N ASN A 31 -25.08 38.51 41.29
CA ASN A 31 -24.57 39.59 42.16
C ASN A 31 -23.08 39.92 41.95
N ASP A 32 -22.25 38.97 41.50
CA ASP A 32 -20.83 39.22 41.21
C ASP A 32 -20.58 39.47 39.72
N LEU A 33 -20.21 40.71 39.38
CA LEU A 33 -20.06 41.18 38.01
C LEU A 33 -18.65 40.89 37.44
N VAL A 34 -18.36 39.61 37.20
CA VAL A 34 -17.13 39.20 36.51
C VAL A 34 -17.28 39.38 35.01
N ILE A 35 -17.01 40.60 34.52
CA ILE A 35 -16.93 40.87 33.08
C ILE A 35 -15.75 40.09 32.48
N LEU A 36 -16.02 39.37 31.39
CA LEU A 36 -15.02 38.92 30.43
C LEU A 36 -15.36 39.61 29.11
N GLN A 37 -14.44 40.43 28.60
CA GLN A 37 -14.56 41.02 27.27
C GLN A 37 -14.26 39.96 26.20
N HIS A 38 -14.49 40.31 24.93
CA HIS A 38 -13.98 39.55 23.80
C HIS A 38 -12.45 39.43 23.91
N ILE A 39 -11.92 38.21 23.84
CA ILE A 39 -10.47 37.94 23.87
C ILE A 39 -10.12 37.32 22.53
N ASP A 40 -9.18 37.93 21.80
CA ASP A 40 -8.61 37.36 20.59
C ASP A 40 -7.98 35.99 20.88
N SER A 41 -8.49 34.93 20.26
CA SER A 41 -8.02 33.55 20.43
C SER A 41 -6.80 33.22 19.56
N THR A 42 -6.04 34.23 19.12
CA THR A 42 -5.04 34.12 18.06
C THR A 42 -3.61 33.91 18.56
N SER A 43 -3.32 34.16 19.84
CA SER A 43 -2.03 33.88 20.47
C SER A 43 -2.00 32.53 21.20
N LEU A 44 -1.11 31.64 20.72
CA LEU A 44 -0.71 30.42 21.40
C LEU A 44 0.72 30.61 21.94
N VAL A 45 0.91 30.48 23.26
CA VAL A 45 2.22 30.60 23.89
C VAL A 45 2.77 29.21 24.21
N ASP A 46 3.97 28.94 23.69
CA ASP A 46 4.76 27.74 24.01
C ASP A 46 5.36 27.88 25.42
N THR A 47 4.75 27.24 26.42
CA THR A 47 5.36 27.08 27.75
C THR A 47 5.97 25.68 27.90
N LYS A 48 7.23 25.61 28.34
CA LYS A 48 7.91 24.33 28.59
C LYS A 48 7.51 23.77 29.95
N THR A 49 6.84 22.62 29.93
CA THR A 49 6.53 21.83 31.12
C THR A 49 7.78 21.11 31.64
N SER A 50 7.80 20.71 32.92
CA SER A 50 8.93 19.96 33.50
C SER A 50 9.15 18.57 32.87
N SER A 51 8.18 18.09 32.09
CA SER A 51 8.25 16.88 31.27
C SER A 51 8.93 17.08 29.90
N GLY A 52 9.32 18.30 29.55
CA GLY A 52 10.06 18.62 28.32
C GLY A 52 9.20 18.79 27.06
N GLU A 53 7.93 18.39 27.09
CA GLU A 53 6.97 18.66 26.03
C GLU A 53 6.57 20.15 26.01
N ASN A 54 6.68 20.80 24.84
CA ASN A 54 6.02 22.08 24.56
C ASN A 54 4.51 21.80 24.44
N GLN A 55 3.73 22.26 25.42
CA GLN A 55 2.28 22.26 25.33
C GLN A 55 1.81 23.69 25.04
N LYS A 56 1.01 23.84 23.99
CA LYS A 56 0.48 25.12 23.50
C LYS A 56 -0.80 25.45 24.24
N TYR A 57 -0.78 26.56 24.96
CA TYR A 57 -1.95 27.13 25.61
C TYR A 57 -2.30 28.48 24.98
N TYR A 58 -3.58 28.80 24.95
CA TYR A 58 -4.03 30.16 24.63
C TYR A 58 -3.88 31.06 25.85
N ASP A 59 -3.54 32.34 25.66
CA ASP A 59 -3.30 33.28 26.76
C ASP A 59 -4.51 33.45 27.72
N TYR A 60 -5.73 33.22 27.21
CA TYR A 60 -6.93 33.23 28.03
C TYR A 60 -6.99 32.06 29.02
N GLN A 61 -6.40 30.90 28.71
CA GLN A 61 -6.50 29.69 29.55
C GLN A 61 -5.72 29.86 30.86
N ASP A 62 -4.47 30.32 30.79
CA ASP A 62 -3.64 30.64 31.94
C ASP A 62 -4.24 31.81 32.76
N SER A 63 -4.74 32.85 32.07
CA SER A 63 -5.44 33.97 32.70
C SER A 63 -6.68 33.54 33.50
N LEU A 64 -7.49 32.63 32.95
CA LEU A 64 -8.73 32.15 33.57
C LEU A 64 -8.43 31.14 34.70
N TYR A 65 -7.40 30.31 34.56
CA TYR A 65 -6.88 29.46 35.65
C TYR A 65 -6.37 30.28 36.85
N LYS A 66 -5.53 31.30 36.59
CA LYS A 66 -5.07 32.25 37.63
C LYS A 66 -6.22 32.96 38.33
N LYS A 67 -7.28 33.32 37.58
CA LYS A 67 -8.52 33.89 38.12
C LYS A 67 -9.25 32.93 39.07
N PHE A 68 -9.38 31.65 38.70
CA PHE A 68 -9.95 30.63 39.60
C PHE A 68 -9.14 30.43 40.89
N LEU A 69 -7.80 30.45 40.81
CA LEU A 69 -6.94 30.40 42.00
C LEU A 69 -7.18 31.61 42.93
N SER A 70 -7.21 32.83 42.39
CA SER A 70 -7.47 34.04 43.20
C SER A 70 -8.85 34.09 43.86
N LEU A 71 -9.83 33.36 43.31
CA LEU A 71 -11.20 33.28 43.82
C LEU A 71 -11.42 32.09 44.77
N ASN A 72 -10.38 31.30 45.11
CA ASN A 72 -10.47 30.10 45.95
C ASN A 72 -11.57 29.11 45.52
N VAL A 73 -11.81 28.98 44.21
CA VAL A 73 -12.91 28.15 43.68
C VAL A 73 -12.65 26.67 43.97
N THR A 74 -13.65 25.98 44.55
CA THR A 74 -13.50 24.58 44.95
C THR A 74 -13.22 23.67 43.75
N SER A 75 -12.46 22.59 43.95
CA SER A 75 -12.15 21.61 42.90
C SER A 75 -13.41 21.00 42.27
N ARG A 76 -14.53 20.90 43.01
CA ARG A 76 -15.82 20.46 42.49
C ARG A 76 -16.43 21.49 41.53
N THR A 77 -16.41 22.77 41.88
CA THR A 77 -16.90 23.86 41.02
C THR A 77 -16.06 23.96 39.75
N LEU A 78 -14.73 23.86 39.88
CA LEU A 78 -13.80 23.85 38.74
C LEU A 78 -13.98 22.62 37.85
N PHE A 79 -14.21 21.43 38.43
CA PHE A 79 -14.54 20.22 37.67
C PHE A 79 -15.86 20.38 36.90
N ASN A 80 -16.92 20.83 37.55
CA ASN A 80 -18.22 21.06 36.91
C ASN A 80 -18.14 22.09 35.77
N PHE A 81 -17.37 23.17 35.95
CA PHE A 81 -17.13 24.17 34.91
C PHE A 81 -16.42 23.57 33.69
N ASN A 82 -15.31 22.85 33.91
CA ASN A 82 -14.61 22.15 32.82
C ASN A 82 -15.49 21.09 32.13
N LEU A 83 -16.35 20.39 32.89
CA LEU A 83 -17.30 19.44 32.32
C LEU A 83 -18.30 20.14 31.39
N SER A 84 -18.86 21.28 31.79
CA SER A 84 -19.74 22.07 30.91
C SER A 84 -19.03 22.62 29.66
N LEU A 85 -17.73 22.97 29.75
CA LEU A 85 -16.94 23.34 28.57
C LEU A 85 -16.70 22.16 27.61
N THR A 86 -16.77 20.91 28.09
CA THR A 86 -16.68 19.71 27.25
C THR A 86 -18.03 19.19 26.76
N GLU A 87 -19.14 19.71 27.28
CA GLU A 87 -20.48 19.13 27.09
C GLU A 87 -20.93 19.17 25.61
N ASP A 88 -20.68 20.27 24.89
CA ASP A 88 -20.95 20.37 23.45
C ASP A 88 -20.13 19.37 22.62
N ALA A 89 -18.84 19.21 22.94
CA ALA A 89 -17.98 18.23 22.28
C ALA A 89 -18.42 16.78 22.58
N TRP A 90 -18.90 16.53 23.79
CA TRP A 90 -19.38 15.22 24.21
C TRP A 90 -20.74 14.88 23.61
N ASN A 91 -21.65 15.85 23.50
CA ASN A 91 -22.89 15.74 22.75
C ASN A 91 -22.64 15.48 21.25
N ASN A 92 -21.67 16.15 20.64
CA ASN A 92 -21.28 15.87 19.25
C ASN A 92 -20.74 14.44 19.07
N ILE A 93 -19.92 13.94 20.00
CA ILE A 93 -19.43 12.56 19.98
C ILE A 93 -20.59 11.56 20.16
N LEU A 94 -21.51 11.80 21.09
CA LEU A 94 -22.70 10.97 21.30
C LEU A 94 -23.59 10.94 20.04
N ASN A 95 -23.88 12.10 19.43
CA ASN A 95 -24.65 12.19 18.19
C ASN A 95 -24.00 11.37 17.07
N ASN A 96 -22.67 11.46 16.92
CA ASN A 96 -21.92 10.70 15.92
C ASN A 96 -21.93 9.17 16.15
N THR A 97 -22.27 8.67 17.34
CA THR A 97 -22.47 7.22 17.56
C THR A 97 -23.78 6.68 16.97
N SER A 98 -24.65 7.56 16.43
CA SER A 98 -25.89 7.15 15.73
C SER A 98 -25.63 6.58 14.34
N GLU A 99 -24.47 6.84 13.74
CA GLU A 99 -24.07 6.26 12.45
C GLU A 99 -23.29 4.96 12.63
N LEU A 100 -23.52 3.99 11.74
CA LEU A 100 -22.72 2.75 11.70
C LEU A 100 -21.26 3.09 11.34
N PRO A 101 -20.25 2.37 11.85
CA PRO A 101 -18.83 2.66 11.56
C PRO A 101 -18.43 2.67 10.08
N TYR A 102 -19.23 2.05 9.21
CA TYR A 102 -19.07 2.13 7.75
C TYR A 102 -19.62 3.44 7.16
N GLN A 103 -20.72 3.97 7.70
CA GLN A 103 -21.33 5.23 7.26
C GLN A 103 -20.43 6.42 7.59
N SER A 104 -19.86 6.46 8.80
CA SER A 104 -18.91 7.49 9.21
C SER A 104 -17.58 7.42 8.45
N ALA A 105 -17.14 6.22 8.05
CA ALA A 105 -16.03 6.06 7.12
C ALA A 105 -16.36 6.58 5.70
N LEU A 106 -17.58 6.34 5.21
CA LEU A 106 -18.03 6.81 3.89
C LEU A 106 -18.25 8.34 3.85
N SER A 107 -18.80 8.94 4.90
CA SER A 107 -18.93 10.40 5.03
C SER A 107 -17.55 11.07 5.17
N SER A 108 -16.62 10.44 5.88
CA SER A 108 -15.21 10.88 5.91
C SER A 108 -14.57 10.86 4.52
N LEU A 109 -14.76 9.79 3.74
CA LEU A 109 -14.26 9.71 2.35
C LEU A 109 -14.86 10.81 1.44
N ASN A 110 -16.14 11.16 1.63
CA ASN A 110 -16.78 12.25 0.90
C ASN A 110 -16.31 13.65 1.33
N ALA A 111 -15.79 13.79 2.56
CA ALA A 111 -15.26 15.04 3.09
C ALA A 111 -13.78 15.31 2.70
N VAL A 112 -13.04 14.29 2.26
CA VAL A 112 -11.67 14.46 1.75
C VAL A 112 -11.71 15.13 0.37
N PRO A 113 -11.12 16.33 0.20
CA PRO A 113 -11.13 17.02 -1.09
C PRO A 113 -10.28 16.26 -2.12
N SER A 114 -10.70 16.29 -3.39
CA SER A 114 -10.04 15.54 -4.47
C SER A 114 -8.53 15.80 -4.62
N VAL A 115 -8.07 16.99 -4.23
CA VAL A 115 -6.64 17.37 -4.21
C VAL A 115 -5.79 16.50 -3.27
N ALA A 116 -6.38 15.96 -2.19
CA ALA A 116 -5.65 15.11 -1.22
C ALA A 116 -5.34 13.70 -1.76
N PHE A 117 -5.92 13.31 -2.90
CA PHE A 117 -5.55 12.09 -3.63
C PHE A 117 -4.47 12.34 -4.71
N ILE A 118 -4.03 13.60 -4.89
CA ILE A 118 -2.94 13.96 -5.79
C ILE A 118 -1.64 14.00 -4.96
N PRO A 119 -0.65 13.13 -5.22
CA PRO A 119 0.58 13.11 -4.43
C PRO A 119 1.38 14.39 -4.63
N THR A 120 1.92 14.94 -3.54
CA THR A 120 2.81 16.10 -3.59
C THR A 120 4.12 15.77 -4.30
N GLY A 121 4.83 16.80 -4.77
CA GLY A 121 6.17 16.64 -5.34
C GLY A 121 7.16 15.95 -4.39
N VAL A 122 7.02 16.16 -3.08
CA VAL A 122 7.85 15.51 -2.05
C VAL A 122 7.51 14.02 -1.94
N GLU A 123 6.23 13.66 -1.95
CA GLU A 123 5.81 12.24 -1.91
C GLU A 123 6.20 11.48 -3.17
N MET A 124 6.11 12.10 -4.35
CA MET A 124 6.59 11.50 -5.60
C MET A 124 8.10 11.24 -5.57
N MET A 125 8.90 12.19 -5.04
CA MET A 125 10.35 12.01 -4.87
C MET A 125 10.67 10.92 -3.83
N ASN A 126 9.96 10.89 -2.69
CA ASN A 126 10.13 9.85 -1.67
C ASN A 126 9.74 8.45 -2.19
N TYR A 127 8.67 8.36 -2.99
CA TYR A 127 8.25 7.12 -3.64
C TYR A 127 9.31 6.60 -4.61
N GLN A 128 9.86 7.47 -5.47
CA GLN A 128 10.96 7.12 -6.36
C GLN A 128 12.20 6.67 -5.56
N ALA A 129 12.60 7.42 -4.53
CA ALA A 129 13.73 7.06 -3.68
C ALA A 129 13.55 5.69 -2.99
N ASN A 130 12.32 5.34 -2.59
CA ASN A 130 12.01 4.03 -2.01
C ASN A 130 12.07 2.90 -3.04
N LEU A 131 11.60 3.11 -4.28
CA LEU A 131 11.80 2.14 -5.37
C LEU A 131 13.29 1.97 -5.71
N ASP A 132 14.06 3.06 -5.67
CA ASP A 132 15.50 3.02 -5.86
C ASP A 132 16.24 2.32 -4.71
N ALA A 133 15.79 2.47 -3.47
CA ALA A 133 16.34 1.72 -2.34
C ALA A 133 16.00 0.22 -2.43
N ALA A 134 14.75 -0.12 -2.75
CA ALA A 134 14.29 -1.50 -2.88
C ALA A 134 14.91 -2.26 -4.06
N SER A 135 15.37 -1.55 -5.09
CA SER A 135 16.07 -2.11 -6.25
C SER A 135 17.61 -2.04 -6.15
N TYR A 136 18.16 -1.57 -5.03
CA TYR A 136 19.60 -1.52 -4.83
C TYR A 136 20.17 -2.88 -4.40
N ILE A 137 21.14 -3.38 -5.17
CA ILE A 137 21.92 -4.58 -4.86
C ILE A 137 23.40 -4.17 -4.77
N PRO A 138 24.08 -4.39 -3.63
CA PRO A 138 25.50 -4.09 -3.50
C PRO A 138 26.35 -4.74 -4.59
N PHE A 139 27.34 -4.00 -5.11
CA PHE A 139 28.28 -4.43 -6.15
C PHE A 139 27.67 -4.78 -7.53
N VAL A 140 26.36 -4.60 -7.72
CA VAL A 140 25.69 -4.79 -9.01
C VAL A 140 25.27 -3.42 -9.56
N ASN A 141 25.74 -3.08 -10.75
CA ASN A 141 25.27 -1.89 -11.45
C ASN A 141 23.78 -2.06 -11.79
N LYS A 142 22.93 -1.17 -11.27
CA LYS A 142 21.52 -1.09 -11.69
C LYS A 142 21.46 -0.92 -13.22
N PRO A 143 20.66 -1.72 -13.94
CA PRO A 143 20.38 -1.44 -15.35
C PRO A 143 19.56 -0.14 -15.44
N ASN A 144 19.97 0.80 -16.29
CA ASN A 144 19.25 2.06 -16.54
C ASN A 144 17.83 1.88 -17.12
N TYR A 145 17.44 0.64 -17.42
CA TYR A 145 16.10 0.25 -17.83
C TYR A 145 15.51 -0.66 -16.74
N GLY A 146 14.42 -0.22 -16.10
CA GLY A 146 13.72 -1.02 -15.10
C GLY A 146 13.25 -2.35 -15.70
N VAL A 147 13.71 -3.46 -15.13
CA VAL A 147 13.53 -4.79 -15.71
C VAL A 147 12.07 -5.25 -15.58
N ARG A 148 11.30 -5.08 -16.65
CA ARG A 148 9.91 -5.55 -16.74
C ARG A 148 9.88 -7.06 -17.01
N VAL A 149 9.92 -7.86 -15.95
CA VAL A 149 9.70 -9.32 -16.03
C VAL A 149 8.19 -9.61 -15.94
N PRO A 150 7.57 -10.27 -16.94
CA PRO A 150 6.19 -10.74 -16.83
C PRO A 150 6.01 -11.74 -15.68
N LEU A 151 4.88 -11.67 -14.97
CA LEU A 151 4.56 -12.61 -13.88
C LEU A 151 4.53 -14.08 -14.36
N ARG A 152 4.20 -14.33 -15.64
CA ARG A 152 4.28 -15.65 -16.28
C ARG A 152 5.70 -16.22 -16.20
N ASP A 153 6.71 -15.41 -16.49
CA ASP A 153 8.08 -15.90 -16.64
C ASP A 153 8.74 -16.13 -15.28
N ILE A 154 8.33 -15.37 -14.26
CA ILE A 154 8.59 -15.67 -12.84
C ILE A 154 7.90 -16.98 -12.45
N GLY A 155 6.65 -17.20 -12.86
CA GLY A 155 5.92 -18.44 -12.64
C GLY A 155 6.59 -19.66 -13.27
N VAL A 156 7.12 -19.53 -14.49
CA VAL A 156 7.90 -20.57 -15.18
C VAL A 156 9.23 -20.83 -14.45
N PHE A 157 9.96 -19.79 -14.07
CA PHE A 157 11.22 -19.92 -13.33
C PHE A 157 11.04 -20.63 -11.97
N LEU A 158 9.93 -20.37 -11.27
CA LEU A 158 9.60 -21.00 -9.99
C LEU A 158 8.87 -22.36 -10.14
N GLY A 159 8.61 -22.83 -11.36
CA GLY A 159 7.85 -24.08 -11.60
C GLY A 159 6.36 -24.01 -11.23
N LEU A 160 5.82 -22.81 -10.99
CA LEU A 160 4.42 -22.56 -10.68
C LEU A 160 3.52 -22.56 -11.93
N VAL A 161 4.11 -22.37 -13.11
CA VAL A 161 3.43 -22.30 -14.42
C VAL A 161 4.24 -23.08 -15.45
N GLU A 162 3.59 -23.86 -16.30
CA GLU A 162 4.25 -24.54 -17.44
C GLU A 162 4.59 -23.52 -18.54
N ASP A 163 5.79 -23.61 -19.13
CA ASP A 163 6.06 -22.86 -20.35
C ASP A 163 5.35 -23.48 -21.56
N THR A 164 4.24 -22.88 -21.96
CA THR A 164 3.43 -23.20 -23.15
C THR A 164 3.91 -22.54 -24.45
N SER A 165 5.08 -21.90 -24.47
CA SER A 165 5.56 -21.14 -25.65
C SER A 165 5.90 -22.03 -26.86
N PRO A 166 5.86 -21.53 -28.11
CA PRO A 166 6.29 -22.28 -29.29
C PRO A 166 7.80 -22.54 -29.39
N GLU A 167 8.59 -22.09 -28.41
CA GLU A 167 10.05 -22.25 -28.38
C GLU A 167 10.46 -23.57 -27.75
N ILE A 168 11.03 -24.46 -28.56
CA ILE A 168 11.43 -25.82 -28.19
C ILE A 168 12.96 -25.82 -27.99
N VAL A 169 13.39 -26.01 -26.74
CA VAL A 169 14.80 -26.03 -26.33
C VAL A 169 15.19 -27.45 -25.90
N TYR A 170 16.35 -27.92 -26.38
CA TYR A 170 16.88 -29.24 -26.03
C TYR A 170 18.42 -29.24 -26.03
N SER A 171 19.02 -30.26 -25.41
CA SER A 171 20.47 -30.49 -25.43
C SER A 171 20.84 -31.89 -25.88
N LEU A 172 21.92 -31.96 -26.66
CA LEU A 172 22.52 -33.18 -27.17
C LEU A 172 23.89 -33.38 -26.52
N ASP A 173 24.01 -34.52 -25.86
CA ASP A 173 25.21 -34.93 -25.11
C ASP A 173 26.18 -35.71 -26.01
N GLY A 174 25.68 -36.26 -27.12
CA GLY A 174 26.40 -36.98 -28.16
C GLY A 174 25.81 -36.67 -29.55
N SER A 175 26.51 -37.04 -30.63
CA SER A 175 26.00 -36.89 -32.00
C SER A 175 24.89 -37.90 -32.26
N ASN A 176 23.67 -37.46 -32.54
CA ASN A 176 22.47 -38.32 -32.65
C ASN A 176 21.56 -37.87 -33.79
N GLU A 177 20.74 -38.78 -34.33
CA GLU A 177 19.56 -38.39 -35.12
C GLU A 177 18.55 -37.66 -34.22
N VAL A 178 18.04 -36.53 -34.70
CA VAL A 178 17.02 -35.73 -34.03
C VAL A 178 15.84 -35.52 -34.97
N GLU A 179 14.64 -35.84 -34.48
CA GLU A 179 13.37 -35.60 -35.17
C GLU A 179 12.47 -34.75 -34.26
N ILE A 180 11.87 -33.69 -34.79
CA ILE A 180 11.02 -32.74 -34.06
C ILE A 180 9.67 -32.64 -34.76
N VAL A 181 8.64 -33.17 -34.11
CA VAL A 181 7.30 -33.32 -34.68
C VAL A 181 6.27 -32.59 -33.82
N ILE A 182 5.38 -31.84 -34.46
CA ILE A 182 4.22 -31.23 -33.83
C ILE A 182 2.99 -32.11 -34.04
N TYR A 183 2.26 -32.36 -32.96
CA TYR A 183 1.04 -33.15 -32.89
C TYR A 183 -0.14 -32.29 -32.45
N SER A 184 -1.34 -32.58 -32.97
CA SER A 184 -2.59 -32.12 -32.34
C SER A 184 -2.95 -32.97 -31.12
N ILE A 185 -3.92 -32.53 -30.32
CA ILE A 185 -4.45 -33.31 -29.19
C ILE A 185 -5.02 -34.69 -29.57
N GLN A 186 -5.36 -34.91 -30.85
CA GLN A 186 -5.77 -36.21 -31.39
C GLN A 186 -4.59 -37.08 -31.87
N ALA A 187 -3.36 -36.75 -31.45
CA ALA A 187 -2.11 -37.40 -31.85
C ALA A 187 -1.84 -37.45 -33.37
N LYS A 188 -2.49 -36.58 -34.17
CA LYS A 188 -2.22 -36.43 -35.59
C LYS A 188 -0.97 -35.55 -35.78
N VAL A 189 -0.05 -35.98 -36.63
CA VAL A 189 1.09 -35.15 -37.09
C VAL A 189 0.55 -33.91 -37.83
N ILE A 190 1.07 -32.75 -37.46
CA ILE A 190 0.76 -31.43 -38.05
C ILE A 190 1.94 -30.88 -38.84
N ALA A 191 3.14 -30.94 -38.27
CA ALA A 191 4.36 -30.45 -38.92
C ALA A 191 5.60 -31.24 -38.46
N THR A 192 6.60 -31.37 -39.33
CA THR A 192 7.93 -31.89 -38.96
C THR A 192 8.96 -30.76 -39.06
N LEU A 193 9.31 -30.16 -37.92
CA LEU A 193 10.14 -28.94 -37.88
C LEU A 193 11.62 -29.23 -38.14
N TYR A 194 12.07 -30.44 -37.85
CA TYR A 194 13.45 -30.87 -38.07
C TYR A 194 13.55 -32.39 -38.15
N LYS A 195 14.41 -32.89 -39.05
CA LYS A 195 14.81 -34.31 -39.09
C LYS A 195 16.20 -34.47 -39.71
N ALA A 196 17.23 -34.62 -38.88
CA ALA A 196 18.60 -34.95 -39.32
C ALA A 196 19.51 -35.31 -38.13
N ILE A 197 20.74 -35.76 -38.42
CA ILE A 197 21.79 -35.96 -37.41
C ILE A 197 22.37 -34.61 -36.98
N GLN A 198 22.39 -34.36 -35.67
CA GLN A 198 23.01 -33.19 -35.05
C GLN A 198 24.21 -33.58 -34.19
N ARG A 199 25.16 -32.64 -34.06
CA ARG A 199 26.34 -32.73 -33.18
C ARG A 199 25.98 -32.31 -31.73
N PRO A 200 26.79 -32.64 -30.72
CA PRO A 200 26.58 -32.19 -29.35
C PRO A 200 26.42 -30.67 -29.23
N GLY A 201 25.54 -30.21 -28.34
CA GLY A 201 25.24 -28.79 -28.17
C GLY A 201 23.89 -28.51 -27.50
N LYS A 202 23.55 -27.21 -27.39
CA LYS A 202 22.22 -26.74 -27.01
C LYS A 202 21.53 -26.16 -28.25
N PHE A 203 20.29 -26.55 -28.48
CA PHE A 203 19.53 -26.20 -29.67
C PHE A 203 18.19 -25.60 -29.30
N LYS A 204 17.68 -24.74 -30.19
CA LYS A 204 16.47 -23.95 -30.00
C LYS A 204 15.78 -23.81 -31.35
N ILE A 205 14.51 -24.22 -31.44
CA ILE A 205 13.69 -24.10 -32.63
C ILE A 205 12.31 -23.56 -32.24
N THR A 206 11.75 -22.66 -33.03
CA THR A 206 10.47 -22.01 -32.72
C THR A 206 9.45 -22.39 -33.77
N TRP A 207 8.31 -22.95 -33.36
CA TRP A 207 7.23 -23.26 -34.30
C TRP A 207 6.55 -21.97 -34.77
N ASN A 208 6.24 -21.89 -36.06
CA ASN A 208 5.57 -20.76 -36.71
C ASN A 208 4.04 -20.92 -36.80
N PHE A 209 3.46 -21.83 -36.00
CA PHE A 209 2.04 -22.15 -35.95
C PHE A 209 1.43 -22.66 -37.28
N ARG A 210 2.23 -23.28 -38.14
CA ARG A 210 1.78 -23.80 -39.46
C ARG A 210 1.99 -25.30 -39.62
N ASP A 211 1.18 -25.92 -40.48
CA ASP A 211 1.41 -27.28 -40.98
C ASP A 211 2.52 -27.32 -42.05
N ASP A 212 2.91 -28.52 -42.48
CA ASP A 212 3.88 -28.73 -43.55
C ASP A 212 3.42 -28.14 -44.92
N ASN A 213 2.13 -27.77 -45.07
CA ASN A 213 1.58 -27.08 -46.24
C ASN A 213 1.60 -25.53 -46.08
N GLY A 214 2.16 -25.01 -44.99
CA GLY A 214 2.20 -23.58 -44.68
C GLY A 214 0.87 -22.99 -44.19
N ARG A 215 -0.18 -23.78 -43.97
CA ARG A 215 -1.48 -23.33 -43.48
C ARG A 215 -1.39 -23.00 -41.99
N LEU A 216 -1.96 -21.88 -41.57
CA LEU A 216 -2.03 -21.52 -40.15
C LEU A 216 -2.95 -22.49 -39.40
N MET A 217 -2.51 -22.95 -38.23
CA MET A 217 -3.28 -23.80 -37.33
C MET A 217 -4.21 -22.99 -36.42
N PRO A 218 -5.39 -23.53 -36.04
CA PRO A 218 -6.30 -22.85 -35.12
C PRO A 218 -5.77 -22.80 -33.69
N SER A 219 -6.20 -21.79 -32.94
CA SER A 219 -5.96 -21.59 -31.50
C SER A 219 -6.30 -22.84 -30.68
N GLY A 220 -5.49 -23.15 -29.65
CA GLY A 220 -5.64 -24.35 -28.82
C GLY A 220 -4.30 -25.05 -28.47
N ASP A 221 -4.40 -26.19 -27.79
CA ASP A 221 -3.25 -27.01 -27.37
C ASP A 221 -2.68 -27.88 -28.52
N TYR A 222 -1.35 -27.97 -28.56
CA TYR A 222 -0.56 -28.84 -29.41
C TYR A 222 0.58 -29.47 -28.59
N ILE A 223 1.16 -30.56 -29.07
CA ILE A 223 2.28 -31.25 -28.41
C ILE A 223 3.47 -31.27 -29.36
N ALA A 224 4.59 -30.68 -28.95
CA ALA A 224 5.87 -30.91 -29.59
C ALA A 224 6.53 -32.16 -28.98
N GLU A 225 7.01 -33.06 -29.82
CA GLU A 225 7.88 -34.17 -29.43
C GLU A 225 9.24 -34.05 -30.12
N VAL A 226 10.31 -33.99 -29.31
CA VAL A 226 11.71 -34.06 -29.76
C VAL A 226 12.22 -35.46 -29.47
N ARG A 227 12.54 -36.22 -30.51
CA ARG A 227 13.18 -37.54 -30.44
C ARG A 227 14.67 -37.39 -30.65
N ILE A 228 15.48 -38.07 -29.83
CA ILE A 228 16.94 -38.02 -29.85
C ILE A 228 17.45 -39.47 -29.79
N GLY A 229 17.84 -40.00 -30.95
CA GLY A 229 18.12 -41.43 -31.13
C GLY A 229 16.95 -42.32 -30.71
N ASN A 230 17.26 -43.50 -30.19
CA ASN A 230 16.25 -44.54 -29.90
C ASN A 230 15.71 -44.52 -28.46
N SER A 231 16.21 -43.64 -27.57
CA SER A 231 15.97 -43.74 -26.12
C SER A 231 15.55 -42.45 -25.40
N LYS A 232 15.85 -41.27 -25.95
CA LYS A 232 15.58 -39.98 -25.31
C LYS A 232 14.48 -39.24 -26.09
N PHE A 233 13.34 -39.01 -25.45
CA PHE A 233 12.26 -38.19 -25.98
C PHE A 233 11.89 -37.08 -24.99
N ILE A 234 11.60 -35.88 -25.52
CA ILE A 234 11.16 -34.72 -24.75
C ILE A 234 9.80 -34.30 -25.32
N ARG A 235 8.80 -34.12 -24.45
CA ARG A 235 7.48 -33.61 -24.83
C ARG A 235 7.24 -32.25 -24.20
N LYS A 236 6.64 -31.33 -24.96
CA LYS A 236 6.27 -29.99 -24.51
C LYS A 236 4.89 -29.64 -25.03
N ARG A 237 4.01 -29.10 -24.16
CA ARG A 237 2.74 -28.51 -24.60
C ARG A 237 2.99 -27.12 -25.20
N ILE A 238 2.34 -26.82 -26.31
CA ILE A 238 2.36 -25.51 -26.95
C ILE A 238 0.92 -25.03 -27.05
N VAL A 239 0.65 -23.78 -26.66
CA VAL A 239 -0.67 -23.16 -26.82
C VAL A 239 -0.60 -22.11 -27.92
N ILE A 240 -1.47 -22.23 -28.93
CA ILE A 240 -1.74 -21.15 -29.88
C ILE A 240 -2.83 -20.26 -29.27
N PRO A 241 -2.59 -18.94 -29.10
CA PRO A 241 -3.56 -18.00 -28.54
C PRO A 241 -4.74 -17.71 -29.48
#